data_AF-A0A6J6R8P4-F1
#
_entry.id   AF-A0A6J6R8P4-F1
#
_cell.length_a   1.000
_cell.length_b   1.000
_cell.length_c   1.000
_cell.angle_alpha   90.00
_cell.angle_beta   90.00
_cell.angle_gamma   90.00
#
_symmetry.space_group_name_H-M   'P 1'
#
loop_
_entity.id
_entity.type
_entity.pdbx_description
1 polymer ?
#
loop_
_entity_poly.entity_id
_entity_poly.type
_entity_poly.pdbx_seq_one_letter_code
_entity_poly.pdbx_strand_id
1 'polypeptide(L)' 'MDERRDLDVLDDRADGLDDVESSAIERTGVAAVDAVVDAVAELGDQPLESHLAVFEAAHEQLRRALDARPVDEPA' A
#
# COMPACT_ATOMS: atom_id res chain seq x y z
N MET A 1 36.49 9.97 30.17
CA MET A 1 36.37 9.50 28.77
C MET A 1 35.55 8.22 28.84
N ASP A 2 34.26 8.38 29.09
CA ASP A 2 33.24 7.32 29.04
C ASP A 2 32.29 7.74 27.93
N GLU A 3 32.50 7.25 26.71
CA GLU A 3 31.71 7.66 25.54
C GLU A 3 31.65 6.56 24.48
N ARG A 4 31.39 5.31 24.89
CA ARG A 4 31.29 4.15 23.97
C ARG A 4 30.25 3.10 24.37
N ARG A 5 29.13 3.47 24.99
CA ARG A 5 28.13 2.49 25.48
C ARG A 5 26.68 2.73 25.06
N ASP A 6 26.45 3.48 23.99
CA ASP A 6 25.08 3.84 23.58
C ASP A 6 24.68 3.37 22.16
N LEU A 7 25.47 2.51 21.51
CA LEU A 7 25.25 2.11 20.10
C LEU A 7 24.79 0.66 19.89
N ASP A 8 24.53 -0.11 20.94
CA ASP A 8 24.13 -1.54 20.86
C ASP A 8 22.60 -1.76 21.00
N VAL A 9 21.78 -0.70 21.09
CA VAL A 9 20.32 -0.83 21.35
C VAL A 9 19.49 -0.93 20.05
N LEU A 10 20.13 -0.87 18.87
CA LEU A 10 19.43 -0.79 17.58
C LEU A 10 19.48 -2.08 16.73
N ASP A 11 19.83 -3.24 17.30
CA ASP A 11 19.93 -4.50 16.54
C ASP A 11 18.65 -5.37 16.56
N ASP A 12 17.76 -5.18 17.53
CA ASP A 12 16.58 -6.07 17.72
C ASP A 12 15.40 -5.80 16.76
N ARG A 13 15.48 -4.77 15.90
CA ARG A 13 14.33 -4.32 15.07
C ARG A 13 14.35 -4.80 13.62
N ALA A 14 15.36 -5.57 13.22
CA ALA A 14 15.51 -6.03 11.83
C ALA A 14 14.69 -7.29 11.49
N ASP A 15 14.19 -8.03 12.49
CA ASP A 15 13.50 -9.33 12.29
C ASP A 15 12.06 -9.20 11.73
N GLY A 16 11.52 -7.98 11.62
CA GLY A 16 10.12 -7.74 11.21
C GLY A 16 9.91 -7.28 9.77
N LEU A 17 10.96 -7.21 8.94
CA LEU A 17 10.86 -6.69 7.57
C LEU A 17 10.70 -7.80 6.51
N ASP A 18 10.78 -9.08 6.90
CA ASP A 18 10.61 -10.23 6.01
C ASP A 18 9.13 -10.58 5.74
N ASP A 19 8.22 -10.19 6.64
CA ASP A 19 6.78 -10.52 6.53
C ASP A 19 6.03 -9.73 5.44
N VAL A 20 6.65 -8.65 4.94
CA VAL A 20 6.01 -7.71 4.00
C VAL A 20 6.05 -8.20 2.55
N GLU A 21 6.92 -9.16 2.21
CA GLU A 21 7.05 -9.68 0.83
C GLU A 21 6.07 -10.82 0.49
N SER A 22 5.44 -11.47 1.47
CA SER A 22 4.66 -12.70 1.24
C SER A 22 3.20 -12.66 1.71
N SER A 23 2.65 -11.47 1.96
CA SER A 23 1.19 -11.34 2.05
C SER A 23 0.61 -11.38 0.65
N ALA A 24 0.21 -12.57 0.20
CA ALA A 24 -0.57 -12.75 -1.02
C ALA A 24 -1.71 -11.71 -1.02
N ILE A 25 -1.69 -10.79 -1.98
CA ILE A 25 -2.60 -9.66 -2.05
C ILE A 25 -4.05 -10.17 -1.94
N GLU A 26 -4.71 -9.90 -0.81
CA GLU A 26 -6.08 -10.34 -0.59
C GLU A 26 -7.02 -9.60 -1.56
N ARG A 27 -7.84 -10.36 -2.29
CA ARG A 27 -8.84 -9.79 -3.20
C ARG A 27 -10.05 -9.31 -2.41
N THR A 28 -10.54 -8.13 -2.79
CA THR A 28 -11.67 -7.48 -2.11
C THR A 28 -13.02 -8.00 -2.60
N GLY A 29 -13.03 -8.71 -3.74
CA GLY A 29 -14.25 -9.19 -4.40
C GLY A 29 -15.00 -8.09 -5.18
N VAL A 30 -14.52 -6.84 -5.14
CA VAL A 30 -15.05 -5.72 -5.91
C VAL A 30 -14.15 -5.47 -7.11
N ALA A 31 -14.62 -5.81 -8.31
CA ALA A 31 -13.81 -5.78 -9.54
C ALA A 31 -13.06 -4.45 -9.79
N ALA A 32 -13.67 -3.31 -9.42
CA ALA A 32 -13.03 -2.00 -9.55
C ALA A 32 -11.85 -1.80 -8.59
N VAL A 33 -11.98 -2.26 -7.35
CA VAL A 33 -10.93 -2.14 -6.33
C VAL A 33 -9.80 -3.13 -6.62
N ASP A 34 -10.19 -4.33 -7.02
CA ASP A 34 -9.31 -5.41 -7.47
C ASP A 34 -8.42 -4.97 -8.66
N ALA A 35 -8.97 -4.26 -9.64
CA ALA A 35 -8.18 -3.71 -10.76
C ALA A 35 -7.17 -2.64 -10.32
N VAL A 36 -7.51 -1.81 -9.31
CA VAL A 36 -6.60 -0.82 -8.75
C VAL A 36 -5.45 -1.49 -8.00
N VAL A 37 -5.76 -2.54 -7.24
CA VAL A 37 -4.78 -3.32 -6.51
C VAL A 37 -3.75 -3.96 -7.45
N ASP A 38 -4.20 -4.51 -8.59
CA ASP A 38 -3.31 -5.06 -9.61
C ASP A 38 -2.40 -3.97 -10.21
N ALA A 39 -2.96 -2.81 -10.53
CA ALA A 39 -2.19 -1.68 -11.07
C ALA A 39 -1.13 -1.14 -10.10
N VAL A 40 -1.38 -1.18 -8.78
CA VAL A 40 -0.40 -0.77 -7.75
C VAL A 40 0.65 -1.85 -7.52
N ALA A 41 0.31 -3.14 -7.62
CA ALA A 41 1.28 -4.23 -7.49
C ALA A 41 2.33 -4.19 -8.62
N GLU A 42 1.91 -3.89 -9.85
CA GLU A 42 2.81 -3.76 -11.01
C GLU A 42 3.73 -2.53 -10.94
N LEU A 43 3.48 -1.60 -10.02
CA LEU A 43 4.33 -0.42 -9.80
C LEU A 43 5.64 -0.75 -9.10
N GLY A 44 5.73 -1.85 -8.34
CA GLY A 44 6.96 -2.21 -7.62
C GLY A 44 8.21 -2.30 -8.52
N ASP A 45 8.00 -2.66 -9.79
CA ASP A 45 9.04 -2.82 -10.81
C ASP A 45 9.26 -1.56 -11.69
N GLN A 46 8.50 -0.48 -11.45
CA GLN A 46 8.55 0.74 -12.26
C GLN A 46 9.49 1.82 -11.65
N PRO A 47 9.97 2.79 -12.45
CA PRO A 47 10.68 3.94 -11.91
C PRO A 47 9.77 4.81 -11.02
N LEU A 48 10.29 5.24 -9.88
CA LEU A 48 9.58 6.10 -8.90
C LEU A 48 8.94 7.35 -9.51
N GLU A 49 9.52 7.92 -10.56
CA GLU A 49 8.95 9.08 -11.27
C GLU A 49 7.61 8.77 -11.94
N SER A 50 7.36 7.51 -12.31
CA SER A 50 6.10 7.02 -12.86
C SER A 50 5.05 6.71 -11.80
N HIS A 51 5.46 6.57 -10.53
CA HIS A 51 4.57 6.10 -9.47
C HIS A 51 3.50 7.13 -9.14
N LEU A 52 3.88 8.41 -9.07
CA LEU A 52 2.97 9.49 -8.68
C LEU A 52 1.75 9.55 -9.61
N ALA A 53 1.97 9.49 -10.92
CA ALA A 53 0.90 9.56 -11.92
C ALA A 53 -0.06 8.36 -11.82
N VAL A 54 0.46 7.16 -11.55
CA VAL A 54 -0.38 5.96 -11.39
C VAL A 54 -1.11 5.98 -10.05
N PHE A 55 -0.48 6.43 -8.96
CA PHE A 55 -1.14 6.60 -7.66
C PHE A 55 -2.29 7.62 -7.74
N GLU A 56 -2.10 8.73 -8.45
CA GLU A 56 -3.17 9.72 -8.65
C GLU A 56 -4.34 9.13 -9.45
N ALA A 57 -4.06 8.40 -10.54
CA ALA A 57 -5.09 7.74 -11.34
C ALA A 57 -5.84 6.65 -10.56
N ALA A 58 -5.12 5.86 -9.76
CA ALA A 58 -5.69 4.86 -8.86
C ALA A 58 -6.61 5.48 -7.81
N HIS A 59 -6.18 6.58 -7.18
CA HIS A 59 -6.99 7.30 -6.18
C HIS A 59 -8.29 7.87 -6.78
N GLU A 60 -8.22 8.45 -7.98
CA GLU A 60 -9.41 8.96 -8.67
C GLU A 60 -10.41 7.83 -9.01
N GLN A 61 -9.91 6.69 -9.47
CA GLN A 61 -10.75 5.50 -9.75
C GLN A 61 -11.38 4.95 -8.47
N LEU A 62 -10.61 4.83 -7.39
CA LEU A 62 -11.11 4.36 -6.10
C LEU A 62 -12.19 5.30 -5.55
N ARG A 63 -11.95 6.61 -5.61
CA ARG A 63 -12.93 7.62 -5.17
C ARG A 63 -14.24 7.48 -5.94
N ARG A 64 -14.18 7.35 -7.27
CA ARG A 64 -15.39 7.15 -8.09
C ARG A 64 -16.12 5.86 -7.76
N ALA A 65 -15.39 4.77 -7.54
CA ALA A 65 -15.99 3.49 -7.18
C ALA A 65 -16.72 3.57 -5.83
N LEU A 66 -16.16 4.32 -4.87
CA LEU A 66 -16.76 4.54 -3.56
C LEU A 66 -17.94 5.54 -3.62
N ASP A 67 -17.81 6.64 -4.35
CA ASP A 67 -18.87 7.65 -4.53
C ASP A 67 -20.06 7.10 -5.36
N ALA A 68 -19.83 6.15 -6.26
CA ALA A 68 -20.87 5.50 -7.06
C ALA A 68 -21.72 4.49 -6.27
N ARG A 69 -21.38 4.21 -5.01
CA ARG A 69 -22.27 3.50 -4.08
C ARG A 69 -23.07 4.56 -3.32
N PRO A 70 -24.23 5.03 -3.83
CA PRO A 70 -25.13 5.82 -2.99
C PRO A 70 -25.43 4.98 -1.77
N VAL A 71 -25.30 5.59 -0.60
CA VAL A 71 -25.78 4.99 0.63
C VAL A 71 -27.27 4.74 0.40
N ASP A 72 -27.66 3.47 0.23
CA ASP A 72 -29.05 3.03 0.37
C ASP A 72 -29.42 3.24 1.85
N GLU A 73 -29.68 4.49 2.22
CA GLU A 73 -30.31 4.88 3.48
C GLU A 73 -31.83 4.81 3.24
N PRO A 74 -32.55 3.83 3.82
CA PRO A 74 -34.01 3.82 3.77
C PRO A 74 -34.55 5.03 4.57
N ALA A 75 -35.42 5.80 3.92
CA ALA A 75 -36.13 6.97 4.46
C ALA A 75 -37.14 6.61 5.56
#